data_AF-A0A518AWL7-F1
#
_entry.id   AF-A0A518AWL7-F1
#
_cell.length_a   1.000
_cell.length_b   1.000
_cell.length_c   1.000
_cell.angle_alpha   90.00
_cell.angle_beta   90.00
_cell.angle_gamma   90.00
#
_symmetry.space_group_name_H-M   'P 1'
#
loop_
_entity.id
_entity.type
_entity.pdbx_description
1 polymer ?
#
loop_
_entity_poly.entity_id
_entity_poly.type
_entity_poly.pdbx_seq_one_letter_code
_entity_poly.pdbx_strand_id
1 'polypeptide(L)'
;MNLLDLWLPIVLTGVATHIASTIAWTALKHHDPEWNKLPVEDDLLDFVDAKQVSPQQYLFPYCDDMKEMGTPEFKEKLRTRCTGMLVLWKRPPHMGKAIASTLTYFLVVAILTGYVASIAFAPGASRIDVFRLVFTVGVLCHAFSPLPFVFWFPRKYVLEMVDGVVYALVTAGIFAGLWPGA
;
A
#
# COMPACT_ATOMS: atom_id res chain seq x y z
N MET A 1 -10.78 17.91 -23.02
CA MET A 1 -9.73 18.42 -22.13
C MET A 1 -8.52 17.52 -22.28
N ASN A 2 -7.31 18.03 -22.20
CA ASN A 2 -6.11 17.21 -22.21
C ASN A 2 -5.52 17.11 -20.79
N LEU A 3 -4.59 16.20 -20.57
CA LEU A 3 -4.02 15.95 -19.24
C LEU A 3 -3.24 17.16 -18.67
N LEU A 4 -2.64 17.98 -19.54
CA LEU A 4 -1.91 19.17 -19.12
C LEU A 4 -2.85 20.20 -18.51
N ASP A 5 -4.13 20.24 -18.91
CA ASP A 5 -5.14 21.12 -18.28
C ASP A 5 -5.36 20.75 -16.79
N LEU A 6 -4.95 19.54 -16.38
CA LEU A 6 -5.06 19.01 -15.01
C LEU A 6 -3.72 19.02 -14.24
N TRP A 7 -2.69 19.69 -14.74
CA TRP A 7 -1.36 19.68 -14.09
C TRP A 7 -1.41 20.09 -12.61
N LEU A 8 -2.20 21.13 -12.28
CA LEU A 8 -2.31 21.65 -10.93
C LEU A 8 -3.01 20.67 -9.97
N PRO A 9 -4.23 20.17 -10.27
CA PRO A 9 -4.85 19.15 -9.42
C PRO A 9 -4.00 17.88 -9.30
N ILE A 10 -3.26 17.48 -10.34
CA ILE A 10 -2.35 16.33 -10.28
C ILE A 10 -1.23 16.54 -9.25
N VAL A 11 -0.49 17.64 -9.36
CA VAL A 11 0.65 17.92 -8.47
C VAL A 11 0.17 18.12 -7.04
N LEU A 12 -0.90 18.89 -6.84
CA LEU A 12 -1.47 19.13 -5.51
C LEU A 12 -1.99 17.84 -4.88
N THR A 13 -2.64 16.96 -5.66
CA THR A 13 -3.08 15.64 -5.16
C THR A 13 -1.90 14.81 -4.70
N GLY A 14 -0.85 14.65 -5.52
CA GLY A 14 0.30 13.83 -5.15
C GLY A 14 0.96 14.31 -3.85
N VAL A 15 1.14 15.63 -3.70
CA VAL A 15 1.74 16.23 -2.50
C VAL A 15 0.80 16.14 -1.29
N ALA A 16 -0.48 16.51 -1.44
CA ALA A 16 -1.43 16.50 -0.33
C ALA A 16 -1.67 15.09 0.20
N THR A 17 -1.78 14.10 -0.68
CA THR A 17 -1.94 12.70 -0.26
C THR A 17 -0.68 12.16 0.41
N HIS A 18 0.51 12.57 -0.05
CA HIS A 18 1.77 12.23 0.63
C HIS A 18 1.86 12.84 2.04
N ILE A 19 1.40 14.09 2.21
CA ILE A 19 1.30 14.74 3.53
C ILE A 19 0.30 13.99 4.42
N ALA A 20 -0.89 13.66 3.90
CA ALA A 20 -1.89 12.89 4.64
C ALA A 20 -1.33 11.53 5.10
N SER A 21 -0.59 10.85 4.23
CA SER A 21 0.08 9.60 4.56
C SER A 21 1.17 9.77 5.62
N THR A 22 1.96 10.83 5.53
CA THR A 22 2.98 11.12 6.54
C THR A 22 2.35 11.36 7.90
N ILE A 23 1.26 12.14 7.97
CA ILE A 23 0.52 12.41 9.21
C ILE A 23 -0.01 11.11 9.82
N ALA A 24 -0.60 10.24 9.00
CA ALA A 24 -1.13 8.97 9.45
C ALA A 24 -0.07 8.07 10.11
N TRP A 25 1.10 7.94 9.48
CA TRP A 25 2.16 7.03 9.94
C TRP A 25 3.07 7.62 11.01
N THR A 26 3.14 8.95 11.16
CA THR A 26 4.11 9.59 12.07
C THR A 26 3.47 10.37 13.22
N ALA A 27 2.33 11.01 12.98
CA ALA A 27 1.71 11.91 13.94
C ALA A 27 0.51 11.27 14.65
N LEU A 28 -0.36 10.54 13.93
CA LEU A 28 -1.56 9.94 14.51
C LEU A 28 -1.27 8.66 15.31
N LYS A 29 -0.24 7.90 14.92
CA LYS A 29 0.20 6.67 15.60
C LYS A 29 -0.88 5.60 15.77
N HIS A 30 -1.98 5.68 15.02
CA HIS A 30 -3.05 4.68 15.09
C HIS A 30 -2.61 3.30 14.58
N HIS A 31 -1.51 3.25 13.82
CA HIS A 31 -0.87 2.01 13.39
C HIS A 31 -0.03 1.33 14.47
N ASP A 32 0.31 1.99 15.60
CA ASP A 32 1.14 1.39 16.66
C ASP A 32 0.61 0.03 17.16
N PRO A 33 -0.70 -0.15 17.42
CA PRO A 33 -1.26 -1.44 17.84
C PRO A 33 -1.18 -2.55 16.78
N GLU A 34 -0.81 -2.23 15.54
CA GLU A 34 -0.60 -3.24 14.51
C GLU A 34 0.69 -4.03 14.72
N TRP A 35 1.67 -3.42 15.38
CA TRP A 35 3.02 -3.96 15.55
C TRP A 35 3.23 -4.44 16.98
N ASN A 36 3.86 -5.61 17.12
CA ASN A 36 4.24 -6.16 18.41
C ASN A 36 5.73 -6.52 18.39
N LYS A 37 6.42 -6.26 19.50
CA LYS A 37 7.76 -6.78 19.72
C LYS A 37 7.72 -8.30 19.76
N LEU A 38 8.63 -8.97 19.06
CA LEU A 38 8.78 -10.41 19.18
C LEU A 38 9.36 -10.74 20.57
N PRO A 39 8.74 -11.65 21.36
CA PRO A 39 9.23 -11.96 22.71
C PRO A 39 10.67 -12.48 22.77
N VAL A 40 11.14 -13.12 21.69
CA VAL A 40 12.48 -13.72 21.54
C VAL A 40 13.28 -13.05 20.42
N GLU A 41 13.15 -11.72 20.30
CA GLU A 41 13.80 -10.92 19.25
C GLU A 41 15.30 -11.18 19.13
N ASP A 42 16.05 -11.09 20.23
CA ASP A 42 17.50 -11.21 20.22
C ASP A 42 17.94 -12.62 19.78
N ASP A 43 17.32 -13.69 20.29
CA ASP A 43 17.60 -15.07 19.88
C ASP A 43 17.35 -15.29 18.37
N LEU A 44 16.29 -14.68 17.83
CA LEU A 44 16.00 -14.77 16.39
C LEU A 44 17.05 -14.02 15.57
N LEU A 45 17.44 -12.81 15.99
CA LEU A 45 18.44 -12.00 15.31
C LEU A 45 19.80 -12.71 15.30
N ASP A 46 20.23 -13.25 16.45
CA ASP A 46 21.47 -14.00 16.58
C ASP A 46 21.47 -15.24 15.68
N PHE A 47 20.36 -15.98 15.61
CA PHE A 47 20.24 -17.13 14.72
C PHE A 47 20.33 -16.74 13.23
N VAL A 48 19.61 -15.70 12.82
CA VAL A 48 19.58 -15.19 11.44
C VAL A 48 20.98 -14.72 11.01
N ASP A 49 21.68 -14.00 11.89
CA ASP A 49 23.02 -13.49 11.62
C ASP A 49 24.07 -14.61 11.61
N ALA A 50 24.04 -15.52 12.58
CA ALA A 50 24.95 -16.67 12.64
C ALA A 50 24.81 -17.60 11.43
N LYS A 51 23.60 -17.73 10.88
CA LYS A 51 23.32 -18.51 9.67
C LYS A 51 23.50 -17.73 8.37
N GLN A 52 23.86 -16.45 8.44
CA GLN A 52 24.06 -15.57 7.29
C GLN A 52 22.84 -15.59 6.34
N VAL A 53 21.63 -15.63 6.90
CA VAL A 53 20.39 -15.66 6.10
C VAL A 53 20.28 -14.36 5.33
N SER A 54 20.11 -14.46 4.00
CA SER A 54 20.16 -13.30 3.12
C SER A 54 18.86 -12.47 3.15
N PRO A 55 18.91 -11.17 2.81
CA PRO A 55 17.70 -10.36 2.61
C PRO A 55 16.82 -10.89 1.46
N GLN A 56 15.66 -11.45 1.82
CA GLN A 56 14.75 -12.22 0.95
C GLN A 56 13.38 -12.36 1.65
N GLN A 57 12.39 -12.88 0.92
CA GLN A 57 11.09 -13.31 1.45
C GLN A 57 11.07 -14.84 1.67
N TYR A 58 10.84 -15.30 2.88
CA TYR A 58 10.78 -16.73 3.22
C TYR A 58 9.36 -17.09 3.65
N LEU A 59 8.86 -18.23 3.17
CA LEU A 59 7.63 -18.86 3.67
C LEU A 59 8.00 -20.05 4.53
N PHE A 60 7.27 -20.30 5.61
CA PHE A 60 7.42 -21.51 6.41
C PHE A 60 6.06 -22.04 6.87
N PRO A 61 5.85 -23.38 6.86
CA PRO A 61 6.68 -24.37 6.18
C PRO A 61 6.78 -24.11 4.66
N TYR A 62 7.99 -24.20 4.11
CA TYR A 62 8.20 -24.11 2.66
C TYR A 62 7.98 -25.49 2.03
N CYS A 63 7.38 -25.51 0.84
CA CYS A 63 7.09 -26.70 0.05
C CYS A 63 7.88 -26.58 -1.27
N ASP A 64 8.82 -27.50 -1.53
CA ASP A 64 9.67 -27.42 -2.72
C ASP A 64 8.94 -27.91 -3.99
N ASP A 65 7.98 -28.83 -3.83
CA ASP A 65 7.18 -29.41 -4.92
C ASP A 65 5.70 -29.50 -4.50
N MET A 66 4.79 -29.08 -5.39
CA MET A 66 3.34 -29.21 -5.19
C MET A 66 2.88 -30.65 -4.89
N LYS A 67 3.63 -31.66 -5.32
CA LYS A 67 3.37 -33.07 -4.97
C LYS A 67 3.61 -33.36 -3.50
N GLU A 68 4.62 -32.73 -2.89
CA GLU A 68 4.94 -32.86 -1.47
C GLU A 68 3.77 -32.35 -0.60
N MET A 69 3.06 -31.32 -1.06
CA MET A 69 1.93 -30.74 -0.33
C MET A 69 0.82 -31.77 0.00
N GLY A 70 0.69 -32.81 -0.82
CA GLY A 70 -0.27 -33.90 -0.63
C GLY A 70 0.15 -34.95 0.40
N THR A 71 1.43 -35.00 0.78
CA THR A 71 1.98 -36.08 1.59
C THR A 71 1.53 -35.98 3.05
N PRO A 72 1.41 -37.12 3.76
CA PRO A 72 1.13 -37.11 5.19
C PRO A 72 2.14 -36.30 5.99
N GLU A 73 3.42 -36.35 5.61
CA GLU A 73 4.52 -35.68 6.31
C GLU A 73 4.37 -34.16 6.22
N PHE A 74 4.07 -33.62 5.05
CA PHE A 74 3.91 -32.18 4.87
C PHE A 74 2.63 -31.67 5.55
N LYS A 75 1.54 -32.43 5.47
CA LYS A 75 0.29 -32.13 6.18
C LYS A 75 0.49 -32.10 7.69
N GLU A 76 1.26 -33.04 8.23
CA GLU A 76 1.59 -33.06 9.66
C GLU A 76 2.48 -31.88 10.06
N LYS A 77 3.44 -31.50 9.21
CA LYS A 77 4.27 -30.30 9.41
C LYS A 77 3.43 -29.03 9.46
N LEU A 78 2.45 -28.87 8.55
CA LEU A 78 1.51 -27.74 8.56
C LEU A 78 0.63 -27.72 9.82
N ARG A 79 0.26 -28.89 10.36
CA ARG A 79 -0.59 -29.01 11.55
C ARG A 79 0.16 -28.73 12.86
N THR A 80 1.44 -29.07 12.92
CA THR A 80 2.21 -29.11 14.18
C THR A 80 3.24 -28.00 14.32
N ARG A 81 3.63 -27.34 13.22
CA ARG A 81 4.64 -26.28 13.21
C ARG A 81 4.00 -24.92 12.99
N CYS A 82 4.76 -23.87 13.31
CA CYS A 82 4.34 -22.50 12.99
C CYS A 82 4.26 -22.31 11.47
N THR A 83 3.30 -21.49 11.05
CA THR A 83 3.11 -21.08 9.66
C THR A 83 3.23 -19.56 9.56
N GLY A 84 3.94 -19.06 8.56
CA GLY A 84 4.11 -17.63 8.36
C GLY A 84 5.08 -17.26 7.25
N MET A 85 5.39 -15.98 7.22
CA MET A 85 6.36 -15.37 6.30
C MET A 85 7.38 -14.56 7.09
N LEU A 86 8.65 -14.67 6.72
CA LEU A 86 9.74 -13.82 7.22
C LEU A 86 10.28 -13.00 6.05
N VAL A 87 10.29 -11.68 6.18
CA VAL A 87 10.86 -10.77 5.17
C VAL A 87 12.06 -10.06 5.77
N LEU A 88 13.24 -10.34 5.23
CA LEU A 88 14.49 -9.71 5.65
C LEU A 88 14.88 -8.59 4.68
N TRP A 89 15.25 -7.43 5.21
CA TRP A 89 15.62 -6.26 4.41
C TRP A 89 17.13 -6.08 4.33
N LYS A 90 17.58 -5.40 3.26
CA LYS A 90 18.96 -4.93 3.16
C LYS A 90 19.22 -3.88 4.25
N ARG A 91 20.38 -3.97 4.90
CA ARG A 91 20.81 -3.09 5.99
C ARG A 91 21.80 -2.03 5.48
N PRO A 92 21.77 -0.78 5.99
CA PRO A 92 20.64 -0.18 6.71
C PRO A 92 19.46 0.12 5.76
N PRO A 93 18.23 0.26 6.28
CA PRO A 93 17.10 0.69 5.48
C PRO A 93 17.34 2.08 4.87
N HIS A 94 16.96 2.28 3.62
CA HIS A 94 17.20 3.53 2.90
C HIS A 94 15.98 4.46 2.93
N MET A 95 15.82 5.21 4.02
CA MET A 95 14.62 6.02 4.30
C MET A 95 14.28 7.02 3.18
N GLY A 96 15.26 7.76 2.66
CA GLY A 96 15.02 8.74 1.59
C GLY A 96 14.47 8.13 0.30
N LYS A 97 14.80 6.86 0.02
CA LYS A 97 14.28 6.13 -1.14
C LYS A 97 12.83 5.73 -0.91
N ALA A 98 12.50 5.26 0.30
CA ALA A 98 11.13 4.94 0.66
C ALA A 98 10.21 6.18 0.54
N ILE A 99 10.62 7.33 1.11
CA ILE A 99 9.87 8.59 1.01
C ILE A 99 9.66 9.00 -0.45
N ALA A 100 10.74 9.02 -1.25
CA ALA A 100 10.66 9.38 -2.66
C ALA A 100 9.77 8.41 -3.47
N SER A 101 9.85 7.10 -3.20
CA SER A 101 9.00 6.10 -3.82
C SER A 101 7.52 6.28 -3.44
N THR A 102 7.22 6.61 -2.18
CA THR A 102 5.85 6.89 -1.72
C THR A 102 5.26 8.14 -2.39
N LEU A 103 6.02 9.23 -2.46
CA LEU A 103 5.58 10.44 -3.18
C LEU A 103 5.39 10.14 -4.68
N THR A 104 6.31 9.41 -5.29
CA THR A 104 6.22 9.01 -6.70
C THR A 104 4.96 8.19 -6.95
N TYR A 105 4.64 7.24 -6.06
CA TYR A 105 3.41 6.47 -6.14
C TYR A 105 2.17 7.37 -6.14
N PHE A 106 2.07 8.31 -5.20
CA PHE A 106 0.92 9.23 -5.14
C PHE A 106 0.81 10.13 -6.39
N LEU A 107 1.93 10.61 -6.92
CA LEU A 107 1.95 11.37 -8.17
C LEU A 107 1.50 10.52 -9.37
N VAL A 108 2.00 9.29 -9.50
CA VAL A 108 1.60 8.38 -10.58
C VAL A 108 0.11 8.07 -10.50
N VAL A 109 -0.42 7.79 -9.31
CA VAL A 109 -1.86 7.57 -9.13
C VAL A 109 -2.66 8.83 -9.49
N ALA A 110 -2.21 10.03 -9.09
CA ALA A 110 -2.87 11.29 -9.45
C ALA A 110 -2.87 11.51 -10.97
N ILE A 111 -1.75 11.24 -11.66
CA ILE A 111 -1.64 11.34 -13.12
C ILE A 111 -2.63 10.40 -13.82
N LEU A 112 -2.64 9.12 -13.43
CA LEU A 112 -3.52 8.12 -14.02
C LEU A 112 -5.01 8.42 -13.73
N THR A 113 -5.30 8.92 -12.54
CA THR A 113 -6.65 9.34 -12.16
C THR A 113 -7.09 10.56 -12.98
N GLY A 114 -6.20 11.54 -13.16
CA GLY A 114 -6.44 12.68 -14.05
C GLY A 114 -6.65 12.26 -15.50
N TYR A 115 -5.90 11.27 -16.00
CA TYR A 115 -6.12 10.69 -17.32
C TYR A 115 -7.52 10.09 -17.45
N VAL A 116 -7.92 9.23 -16.50
CA VAL A 116 -9.27 8.63 -16.48
C VAL A 116 -10.36 9.70 -16.40
N ALA A 117 -10.18 10.74 -15.59
CA ALA A 117 -11.15 11.82 -15.50
C ALA A 117 -11.21 12.64 -16.80
N SER A 118 -10.07 12.89 -17.46
CA SER A 118 -10.00 13.70 -18.69
C SER A 118 -10.69 13.04 -19.89
N ILE A 119 -10.76 11.71 -19.93
CA ILE A 119 -11.51 10.97 -20.95
C ILE A 119 -13.00 10.88 -20.62
N ALA A 120 -13.36 10.93 -19.33
CA ALA A 120 -14.74 10.80 -18.87
C ALA A 120 -15.52 12.12 -18.92
N PHE A 121 -14.84 13.26 -18.72
CA PHE A 121 -15.49 14.55 -18.50
C PHE A 121 -14.87 15.68 -19.32
N ALA A 122 -15.75 16.55 -19.82
CA ALA A 122 -15.36 17.81 -20.45
C ALA A 122 -15.12 18.91 -19.38
N PRO A 123 -14.46 20.04 -19.74
CA PRO A 123 -14.47 21.23 -18.89
C PRO A 123 -15.90 21.68 -18.57
N GLY A 124 -16.13 22.19 -17.37
CA GLY A 124 -17.46 22.57 -16.87
C GLY A 124 -18.33 21.40 -16.41
N ALA A 125 -17.80 20.18 -16.38
CA ALA A 125 -18.52 19.05 -15.80
C ALA A 125 -18.85 19.28 -14.33
N SER A 126 -19.95 18.66 -13.90
CA SER A 126 -20.43 18.65 -12.52
C SER A 126 -19.35 18.18 -11.53
N ARG A 127 -19.05 19.01 -10.53
CA ARG A 127 -18.04 18.71 -9.49
C ARG A 127 -18.34 17.41 -8.75
N ILE A 128 -19.63 17.10 -8.52
CA ILE A 128 -20.01 15.87 -7.81
C ILE A 128 -19.77 14.63 -8.66
N ASP A 129 -19.89 14.72 -9.98
CA ASP A 129 -19.64 13.58 -10.87
C ASP A 129 -18.14 13.31 -11.03
N VAL A 130 -17.34 14.39 -11.12
CA VAL A 130 -15.87 14.29 -11.03
C VAL A 130 -15.46 13.67 -9.70
N PHE A 131 -16.02 14.13 -8.58
CA PHE A 131 -15.73 13.58 -7.26
C PHE A 131 -16.02 12.08 -7.19
N ARG A 132 -17.20 11.64 -7.65
CA ARG A 132 -17.60 10.22 -7.60
C ARG A 132 -16.64 9.32 -8.37
N LEU A 133 -16.27 9.71 -9.59
CA LEU A 133 -15.34 8.94 -10.42
C LEU A 133 -13.96 8.89 -9.77
N VAL A 134 -13.40 10.06 -9.42
CA VAL A 134 -12.07 10.18 -8.85
C VAL A 134 -11.96 9.47 -7.49
N PHE A 135 -12.99 9.58 -6.65
CA PHE A 135 -13.06 8.86 -5.38
C PHE A 135 -13.05 7.34 -5.59
N THR A 136 -13.85 6.85 -6.55
CA THR A 136 -13.89 5.41 -6.86
C THR A 136 -12.52 4.90 -7.33
N VAL A 137 -11.87 5.62 -8.24
CA VAL A 137 -10.51 5.29 -8.68
C VAL A 137 -9.52 5.32 -7.51
N GLY A 138 -9.58 6.36 -6.67
CA GLY A 138 -8.75 6.49 -5.47
C GLY A 138 -8.93 5.32 -4.50
N VAL A 139 -10.17 4.89 -4.23
CA VAL A 139 -10.45 3.74 -3.34
C VAL A 139 -9.84 2.45 -3.90
N LEU A 140 -9.98 2.20 -5.21
CA LEU A 140 -9.38 1.04 -5.86
C LEU A 140 -7.85 1.03 -5.74
N CYS A 141 -7.20 2.19 -5.92
CA CYS A 141 -5.75 2.31 -5.87
C CYS A 141 -5.19 2.28 -4.45
N HIS A 142 -5.77 3.05 -3.53
CA HIS A 142 -5.20 3.29 -2.20
C HIS A 142 -5.69 2.34 -1.12
N ALA A 143 -6.94 1.85 -1.22
CA ALA A 143 -7.55 1.03 -0.16
C ALA A 143 -7.73 -0.44 -0.55
N PHE A 144 -7.88 -0.78 -1.83
CA PHE A 144 -8.23 -2.15 -2.24
C PHE A 144 -7.07 -2.90 -2.91
N SER A 145 -6.06 -2.19 -3.43
CA SER A 145 -4.93 -2.81 -4.14
C SER A 145 -4.18 -3.90 -3.35
N PRO A 146 -4.03 -3.84 -2.01
CA PRO A 146 -3.33 -4.88 -1.24
C PRO A 146 -4.18 -6.10 -0.91
N LEU A 147 -5.51 -6.06 -1.13
CA LEU A 147 -6.42 -7.12 -0.66
C LEU A 147 -6.07 -8.52 -1.19
N PRO A 148 -5.76 -8.72 -2.49
CA PRO A 148 -5.33 -10.04 -2.96
C PRO A 148 -4.13 -10.56 -2.17
N PHE A 149 -3.15 -9.70 -1.87
CA PHE A 149 -1.98 -10.10 -1.08
C PHE A 149 -2.37 -10.47 0.35
N VAL A 150 -3.24 -9.69 1.00
CA VAL A 150 -3.71 -9.97 2.38
C VAL A 150 -4.49 -11.28 2.46
N PHE A 151 -5.24 -11.66 1.43
CA PHE A 151 -5.97 -12.94 1.39
C PHE A 151 -5.03 -14.14 1.36
N TRP A 152 -3.90 -14.03 0.66
CA TRP A 152 -2.89 -15.08 0.57
C TRP A 152 -1.88 -15.06 1.72
N PHE A 153 -1.55 -13.88 2.21
CA PHE A 153 -0.53 -13.62 3.23
C PHE A 153 -1.13 -12.74 4.33
N PRO A 154 -1.81 -13.34 5.32
CA PRO A 154 -2.55 -12.59 6.33
C PRO A 154 -1.67 -11.61 7.11
N ARG A 155 -2.11 -10.36 7.15
CA ARG A 155 -1.54 -9.28 7.97
C ARG A 155 -2.65 -8.31 8.38
N LYS A 156 -2.39 -7.52 9.43
CA LYS A 156 -3.29 -6.39 9.76
C LYS A 156 -3.27 -5.39 8.58
N TYR A 157 -4.45 -4.95 8.19
CA TYR A 157 -4.65 -4.11 7.01
C TYR A 157 -5.83 -3.13 7.14
N VAL A 158 -6.69 -3.29 8.14
CA VAL A 158 -7.93 -2.50 8.25
C VAL A 158 -7.62 -1.00 8.37
N LEU A 159 -6.59 -0.63 9.14
CA LEU A 159 -6.22 0.78 9.30
C LEU A 159 -5.61 1.36 8.03
N GLU A 160 -4.79 0.58 7.30
CA GLU A 160 -4.29 0.97 5.98
C GLU A 160 -5.43 1.17 4.96
N MET A 161 -6.48 0.35 5.04
CA MET A 161 -7.67 0.52 4.21
C MET A 161 -8.42 1.82 4.55
N VAL A 162 -8.57 2.15 5.83
CA VAL A 162 -9.18 3.41 6.29
C VAL A 162 -8.38 4.61 5.79
N ASP A 163 -7.06 4.58 5.99
CA ASP A 163 -6.12 5.56 5.44
C ASP A 163 -6.28 5.71 3.92
N GLY A 164 -6.35 4.60 3.20
CA GLY A 164 -6.54 4.60 1.75
C GLY A 164 -7.84 5.27 1.31
N VAL A 165 -8.93 5.10 2.08
CA VAL A 165 -10.19 5.83 1.83
C VAL A 165 -10.02 7.33 2.08
N VAL A 166 -9.31 7.72 3.14
CA VAL A 166 -8.99 9.14 3.39
C VAL A 166 -8.16 9.73 2.25
N TYR A 167 -7.15 9.00 1.76
CA TYR A 167 -6.34 9.40 0.61
C TYR A 167 -7.18 9.55 -0.67
N ALA A 168 -8.17 8.68 -0.86
CA ALA A 168 -9.12 8.78 -1.96
C ALA A 168 -10.04 10.02 -1.82
N LEU A 169 -10.47 10.36 -0.61
CA LEU A 169 -11.24 11.59 -0.34
C LEU A 169 -10.42 12.84 -0.65
N VAL A 170 -9.15 12.88 -0.24
CA VAL A 170 -8.22 13.99 -0.55
C VAL A 170 -8.07 14.15 -2.06
N THR A 171 -7.81 13.04 -2.76
CA THR A 171 -7.69 13.01 -4.22
C THR A 171 -8.96 13.52 -4.90
N ALA A 172 -10.13 12.98 -4.52
CA ALA A 172 -11.41 13.39 -5.08
C ALA A 172 -11.76 14.86 -4.80
N GLY A 173 -11.49 15.34 -3.59
CA GLY A 173 -11.74 16.73 -3.20
C GLY A 173 -10.91 17.72 -4.03
N ILE A 174 -9.63 17.42 -4.27
CA ILE A 174 -8.76 18.29 -5.06
C ILE A 174 -9.18 18.33 -6.53
N PHE A 175 -9.41 17.18 -7.16
CA PHE A 175 -9.85 17.14 -8.56
C PHE A 175 -11.22 17.78 -8.77
N ALA A 176 -12.19 17.53 -7.88
CA ALA A 176 -13.51 18.13 -7.99
C ALA A 176 -13.49 19.65 -7.72
N GLY A 177 -12.65 20.10 -6.78
CA GLY A 177 -12.53 21.52 -6.43
C GLY A 177 -11.78 22.35 -7.47
N LEU A 178 -10.84 21.74 -8.19
CA LEU A 178 -10.02 22.40 -9.23
C LEU A 178 -10.39 21.94 -10.64
N TRP A 179 -11.60 21.39 -10.82
CA TRP A 179 -12.02 20.94 -12.15
C TRP A 179 -12.16 22.15 -13.10
N PRO A 180 -11.55 22.12 -14.29
CA PRO A 180 -11.54 23.28 -15.18
C PRO A 180 -12.95 23.70 -15.62
N GLY A 181 -13.27 24.97 -15.44
CA GLY A 181 -14.54 25.57 -15.88
C GLY A 181 -15.76 25.24 -15.02
N ALA A 182 -15.59 24.57 -13.88
CA ALA A 182 -16.66 24.20 -12.95
C ALA A 182 -16.77 25.13 -11.73
#